data_AF-A0A6A3DCD3-F1
#
_entry.id   AF-A0A6A3DCD3-F1
#
_cell.length_a   1.000
_cell.length_b   1.000
_cell.length_c   1.000
_cell.angle_alpha   90.00
_cell.angle_beta   90.00
_cell.angle_gamma   90.00
#
_symmetry.space_group_name_H-M   'P 1'
#
loop_
_entity.id
_entity.type
_entity.pdbx_description
1 polymer ?
#
loop_
_entity_poly.entity_id
_entity_poly.type
_entity_poly.pdbx_seq_one_letter_code
_entity_poly.pdbx_strand_id
1 'polypeptide(L)'
;MTHHQSYAYLGIGDGFDHVRRRIELAPKLKQLKQDATALIESGLAPWQVVKAVKVYLYPRVEYALRHLHPEDQHLRGFDDHLRRGLRHLLRLPKSTAKEFFSAPVSGGGLGLLPLVELHAALQIAHGWQMLHSPDPAIRRIAREQLHQIADARHRLDRPHWQQRREELCGRFLNFELGMSVHAPAKRRTGD
;
A
#
# COMPACT_ATOMS: atom_id res chain seq x y z
N MET A 1 14.49 -0.62 34.52
CA MET A 1 14.53 -1.00 33.10
C MET A 1 13.54 -0.12 32.36
N THR A 2 14.05 0.87 31.63
CA THR A 2 13.23 1.88 30.93
C THR A 2 12.50 1.25 29.76
N HIS A 3 11.17 1.28 29.80
CA HIS A 3 10.30 0.98 28.66
C HIS A 3 10.77 1.81 27.46
N HIS A 4 11.31 1.18 26.41
CA HIS A 4 11.61 1.86 25.16
C HIS A 4 10.27 2.31 24.57
N GLN A 5 9.90 3.57 24.78
CA GLN A 5 8.74 4.16 24.12
C GLN A 5 9.03 4.15 22.63
N SER A 6 8.30 3.35 21.86
CA SER A 6 8.38 3.36 20.40
C SER A 6 7.97 4.76 19.93
N TYR A 7 8.83 5.43 19.18
CA TYR A 7 8.56 6.78 18.69
C TYR A 7 7.48 6.68 17.61
N ALA A 8 6.53 7.60 17.60
CA ALA A 8 5.47 7.62 16.59
C ALA A 8 5.65 8.83 15.68
N TYR A 9 5.91 8.58 14.39
CA TYR A 9 5.99 9.64 13.39
C TYR A 9 4.68 9.72 12.60
N LEU A 10 4.01 10.87 12.69
CA LEU A 10 2.71 11.15 12.05
C LEU A 10 1.64 10.09 12.38
N GLY A 11 1.64 9.62 13.62
CA GLY A 11 0.67 8.65 14.14
C GLY A 11 0.95 7.19 13.76
N ILE A 12 2.14 6.88 13.24
CA ILE A 12 2.60 5.52 12.95
C ILE A 12 3.82 5.22 13.81
N GLY A 13 3.83 4.09 14.50
CA GLY A 13 4.98 3.66 15.31
C GLY A 13 6.21 3.35 14.44
N ASP A 14 7.37 3.86 14.86
CA ASP A 14 8.68 3.38 14.42
C ASP A 14 9.09 2.13 15.23
N GLY A 15 9.81 1.21 14.61
CA GLY A 15 10.30 -0.03 15.26
C GLY A 15 9.75 -1.34 14.69
N PHE A 16 10.52 -2.42 14.75
CA PHE A 16 10.38 -3.69 14.00
C PHE A 16 9.17 -4.59 14.30
N ASP A 17 8.17 -4.15 15.07
CA ASP A 17 6.98 -4.96 15.35
C ASP A 17 5.97 -4.91 14.19
N HIS A 18 6.06 -5.91 13.31
CA HIS A 18 5.20 -6.02 12.13
C HIS A 18 3.76 -6.46 12.45
N VAL A 19 3.52 -7.11 13.60
CA VAL A 19 2.19 -7.62 13.98
C VAL A 19 1.35 -6.46 14.52
N ARG A 20 1.92 -5.66 15.43
CA ARG A 20 1.24 -4.50 16.00
C ARG A 20 0.89 -3.45 14.94
N ARG A 21 1.79 -3.26 13.95
CA ARG A 21 1.61 -2.31 12.85
C ARG A 21 0.45 -2.63 11.89
N ARG A 22 0.01 -3.88 11.77
CA ARG A 22 -1.18 -4.23 10.97
C ARG A 22 -2.47 -3.63 11.54
N ILE A 23 -2.51 -3.45 12.86
CA ILE A 23 -3.70 -3.01 13.60
C ILE A 23 -3.76 -1.47 13.70
N GLU A 24 -2.61 -0.79 13.60
CA GLU A 24 -2.50 0.68 13.72
C GLU A 24 -3.36 1.46 12.71
N LEU A 25 -3.67 0.86 11.55
CA LEU A 25 -4.50 1.51 10.54
C LEU A 25 -6.01 1.49 10.89
N ALA A 26 -6.47 0.53 11.69
CA ALA A 26 -7.90 0.31 11.93
C ALA A 26 -8.62 1.53 12.55
N PRO A 27 -8.07 2.21 13.58
CA PRO A 27 -8.67 3.44 14.10
C PRO A 27 -8.76 4.55 13.04
N LYS A 28 -7.73 4.67 12.19
CA LYS A 28 -7.69 5.69 11.12
C LYS A 28 -8.74 5.42 10.05
N LEU A 29 -8.94 4.16 9.66
CA LEU A 29 -10.01 3.77 8.73
C LEU A 29 -11.40 3.97 9.34
N LYS A 30 -11.58 3.75 10.64
CA LYS A 30 -12.83 4.04 11.33
C LYS A 30 -13.17 5.53 11.24
N GLN A 31 -12.20 6.40 11.55
CA GLN A 31 -12.37 7.84 11.39
C GLN A 31 -12.68 8.21 9.93
N LEU A 32 -11.95 7.62 8.98
CA LEU A 32 -12.17 7.89 7.56
C LEU A 32 -13.58 7.51 7.10
N LYS A 33 -14.15 6.42 7.63
CA LYS A 33 -15.55 6.02 7.36
C LYS A 33 -16.54 7.05 7.90
N GLN A 34 -16.30 7.57 9.10
CA GLN A 34 -17.14 8.61 9.71
C GLN A 34 -17.10 9.89 8.89
N ASP A 35 -15.91 10.31 8.48
CA ASP A 35 -15.72 11.51 7.67
C ASP A 35 -16.33 11.35 6.26
N ALA A 36 -16.27 10.14 5.69
CA ALA A 36 -16.96 9.83 4.44
C ALA A 36 -18.48 9.94 4.58
N THR A 37 -19.05 9.44 5.68
CA THR A 37 -20.48 9.61 5.99
C THR A 37 -20.84 11.08 6.12
N ALA A 38 -20.10 11.84 6.93
CA ALA A 38 -20.34 13.27 7.12
C ALA A 38 -20.26 14.05 5.80
N LEU A 39 -19.30 13.71 4.94
CA LEU A 39 -19.19 14.33 3.61
C LEU A 39 -20.38 14.01 2.71
N ILE A 40 -20.87 12.77 2.74
CA ILE A 40 -22.04 12.35 1.95
C ILE A 40 -23.33 13.02 2.43
N GLU A 41 -23.44 13.27 3.74
CA GLU A 41 -24.59 13.91 4.37
C GLU A 41 -24.50 15.45 4.42
N SER A 42 -23.41 16.03 3.92
CA SER A 42 -23.09 17.46 4.02
C SER A 42 -24.00 18.40 3.21
N GLY A 43 -24.88 17.87 2.37
CA GLY A 43 -25.70 18.67 1.44
C GLY A 43 -24.95 19.21 0.21
N LEU A 44 -23.66 18.90 0.08
CA LEU A 44 -22.89 19.21 -1.13
C LEU A 44 -23.45 18.49 -2.37
N ALA A 45 -23.24 19.10 -3.54
CA ALA A 45 -23.62 18.46 -4.80
C ALA A 45 -22.82 17.14 -4.97
N PRO A 46 -23.40 16.08 -5.57
CA PRO A 46 -22.74 14.78 -5.64
C PRO A 46 -21.34 14.78 -6.26
N TRP A 47 -21.12 15.61 -7.28
CA TRP A 47 -19.79 15.77 -7.91
C TRP A 47 -18.77 16.44 -6.97
N GLN A 48 -19.21 17.34 -6.09
CA GLN A 48 -18.36 17.97 -5.07
C GLN A 48 -17.95 16.94 -4.02
N VAL A 49 -18.89 16.08 -3.59
CA VAL A 49 -18.59 14.96 -2.67
C VAL A 49 -17.55 14.02 -3.28
N VAL A 50 -17.75 13.57 -4.53
CA VAL A 50 -16.78 12.70 -5.22
C VAL A 50 -15.40 13.36 -5.34
N LYS A 51 -15.36 14.66 -5.67
CA LYS A 51 -14.10 15.42 -5.71
C LYS A 51 -13.44 15.51 -4.32
N ALA A 52 -14.22 15.79 -3.28
CA ALA A 52 -13.73 15.93 -1.92
C ALA A 52 -13.18 14.61 -1.36
N VAL A 53 -13.73 13.46 -1.74
CA VAL A 53 -13.16 12.15 -1.41
C VAL A 53 -11.72 12.04 -1.93
N LYS A 54 -11.50 12.37 -3.22
CA LYS A 54 -10.19 12.26 -3.86
C LYS A 54 -9.18 13.26 -3.31
N VAL A 55 -9.63 14.49 -3.04
CA VAL A 55 -8.74 15.60 -2.67
C VAL A 55 -8.46 15.64 -1.17
N TYR A 56 -9.40 15.19 -0.32
CA TYR A 56 -9.28 15.36 1.13
C TYR A 56 -9.30 14.06 1.92
N LEU A 57 -10.07 13.04 1.50
CA LEU A 57 -10.12 11.77 2.26
C LEU A 57 -8.92 10.88 1.93
N TYR A 58 -8.66 10.61 0.65
CA TYR A 58 -7.59 9.68 0.26
C TYR A 58 -6.21 10.12 0.77
N PRO A 59 -5.79 11.40 0.63
CA PRO A 59 -4.48 11.84 1.11
C PRO A 59 -4.24 11.61 2.60
N ARG A 60 -5.31 11.59 3.42
CA ARG A 60 -5.20 11.36 4.86
C ARG A 60 -4.70 9.97 5.21
N VAL A 61 -4.90 8.97 4.34
CA VAL A 61 -4.39 7.61 4.58
C VAL A 61 -3.13 7.28 3.79
N GLU A 62 -2.74 8.07 2.79
CA GLU A 62 -1.56 7.78 1.95
C GLU A 62 -0.29 7.55 2.75
N TYR A 63 0.01 8.43 3.72
CA TYR A 63 1.17 8.26 4.58
C TYR A 63 1.12 6.93 5.36
N ALA A 64 -0.06 6.54 5.84
CA ALA A 64 -0.24 5.28 6.54
C ALA A 64 -0.09 4.07 5.63
N LEU A 65 -0.69 4.12 4.44
CA LEU A 65 -0.57 3.07 3.44
C LEU A 65 0.87 2.93 2.92
N ARG A 66 1.67 4.00 2.92
CA ARG A 66 3.09 3.95 2.52
C ARG A 66 3.96 3.17 3.51
N HIS A 67 3.66 3.24 4.81
CA HIS A 67 4.54 2.67 5.85
C HIS A 67 3.96 1.41 6.52
N LEU A 68 2.67 1.16 6.35
CA LEU A 68 1.98 0.01 6.92
C LEU A 68 1.63 -1.01 5.83
N HIS A 69 1.51 -2.27 6.27
CA HIS A 69 1.06 -3.39 5.46
C HIS A 69 -0.25 -3.92 6.03
N PRO A 70 -1.36 -3.15 5.93
CA PRO A 70 -2.65 -3.59 6.39
C PRO A 70 -3.16 -4.79 5.58
N GLU A 71 -4.10 -5.52 6.15
CA GLU A 71 -4.81 -6.56 5.42
C GLU A 71 -5.81 -5.95 4.44
N ASP A 72 -5.87 -6.50 3.22
CA ASP A 72 -6.79 -6.09 2.16
C ASP A 72 -8.25 -5.99 2.63
N GLN A 73 -8.67 -6.88 3.54
CA GLN A 73 -10.02 -6.89 4.08
C GLN A 73 -10.41 -5.56 4.75
N HIS A 74 -9.46 -4.91 5.45
CA HIS A 74 -9.71 -3.63 6.11
C HIS A 74 -9.89 -2.50 5.09
N LEU A 75 -9.07 -2.51 4.03
CA LEU A 75 -9.14 -1.53 2.94
C LEU A 75 -10.43 -1.67 2.14
N ARG A 76 -10.77 -2.91 1.73
CA ARG A 76 -12.03 -3.24 1.05
C ARG A 76 -13.25 -2.83 1.88
N GLY A 77 -13.17 -3.00 3.20
CA GLY A 77 -14.24 -2.59 4.12
C GLY A 77 -14.49 -1.07 4.13
N PHE A 78 -13.49 -0.24 3.81
CA PHE A 78 -13.70 1.19 3.57
C PHE A 78 -14.28 1.46 2.18
N ASP A 79 -13.76 0.82 1.14
CA ASP A 79 -14.27 0.97 -0.23
C ASP A 79 -15.75 0.57 -0.34
N ASP A 80 -16.15 -0.51 0.34
CA ASP A 80 -17.54 -0.95 0.47
C ASP A 80 -18.43 0.08 1.16
N HIS A 81 -17.93 0.71 2.24
CA HIS A 81 -18.64 1.75 2.97
C HIS A 81 -18.89 2.96 2.07
N LEU A 82 -17.83 3.47 1.45
CA LEU A 82 -17.88 4.63 0.56
C LEU A 82 -18.81 4.38 -0.63
N ARG A 83 -18.72 3.20 -1.27
CA ARG A 83 -19.57 2.83 -2.40
C ARG A 83 -21.05 2.80 -2.02
N ARG A 84 -21.39 2.25 -0.86
CA ARG A 84 -22.79 2.21 -0.39
C ARG A 84 -23.35 3.62 -0.20
N GLY A 85 -22.59 4.50 0.45
CA GLY A 85 -23.01 5.88 0.66
C GLY A 85 -23.13 6.66 -0.66
N LEU A 86 -22.15 6.54 -1.56
CA LEU A 86 -22.21 7.19 -2.88
C LEU A 86 -23.35 6.67 -3.75
N ARG A 87 -23.67 5.38 -3.67
CA ARG A 87 -24.82 4.80 -4.36
C ARG A 87 -26.12 5.46 -3.91
N HIS A 88 -26.27 5.70 -2.61
CA HIS A 88 -27.42 6.41 -2.06
C HIS A 88 -27.46 7.86 -2.52
N LEU A 89 -26.35 8.59 -2.39
CA LEU A 89 -26.21 9.99 -2.80
C LEU A 89 -26.57 10.20 -4.28
N LEU A 90 -26.10 9.31 -5.16
CA LEU A 90 -26.33 9.37 -6.60
C LEU A 90 -27.65 8.70 -7.04
N ARG A 91 -28.46 8.19 -6.11
CA ARG A 91 -29.72 7.47 -6.38
C ARG A 91 -29.56 6.32 -7.37
N LEU A 92 -28.44 5.61 -7.27
CA LEU A 92 -28.09 4.52 -8.18
C LEU A 92 -28.81 3.21 -7.80
N PRO A 93 -29.23 2.38 -8.76
CA PRO A 93 -29.80 1.06 -8.50
C PRO A 93 -28.86 0.16 -7.70
N LYS A 94 -29.42 -0.84 -6.99
CA LYS A 94 -28.61 -1.89 -6.33
C LYS A 94 -27.81 -2.73 -7.33
N SER A 95 -28.28 -2.82 -8.57
CA SER A 95 -27.62 -3.53 -9.68
C SER A 95 -26.43 -2.79 -10.27
N THR A 96 -26.15 -1.54 -9.89
CA THR A 96 -24.98 -0.82 -10.44
C THR A 96 -23.69 -1.54 -10.10
N ALA A 97 -22.94 -1.87 -11.16
CA ALA A 97 -21.65 -2.52 -11.16
C ALA A 97 -20.66 -1.80 -10.21
N LYS A 98 -19.73 -2.54 -9.60
CA LYS A 98 -18.73 -1.95 -8.69
C LYS A 98 -17.71 -1.12 -9.47
N GLU A 99 -17.46 -1.54 -10.69
CA GLU A 99 -16.54 -0.96 -11.66
C GLU A 99 -16.96 0.46 -12.05
N PHE A 100 -18.25 0.81 -11.98
CA PHE A 100 -18.72 2.18 -12.20
C PHE A 100 -18.02 3.20 -11.28
N PHE A 101 -17.73 2.81 -10.04
CA PHE A 101 -17.13 3.71 -9.06
C PHE A 101 -15.63 3.93 -9.33
N SER A 102 -14.92 2.92 -9.84
CA SER A 102 -13.48 3.00 -10.12
C SER A 102 -13.15 3.36 -11.57
N ALA A 103 -14.07 3.14 -12.51
CA ALA A 103 -13.86 3.43 -13.92
C ALA A 103 -13.51 4.91 -14.15
N PRO A 104 -12.67 5.22 -15.15
CA PRO A 104 -12.26 6.60 -15.44
C PRO A 104 -13.46 7.53 -15.68
N VAL A 105 -13.30 8.79 -15.28
CA VAL A 105 -14.32 9.83 -15.48
C VAL A 105 -14.57 10.08 -16.98
N SER A 106 -13.55 9.92 -17.81
CA SER A 106 -13.68 10.00 -19.28
C SER A 106 -14.59 8.91 -19.87
N GLY A 107 -14.76 7.78 -19.18
CA GLY A 107 -15.65 6.68 -19.56
C GLY A 107 -17.00 6.70 -18.84
N GLY A 108 -17.34 7.80 -18.15
CA GLY A 108 -18.59 7.93 -17.40
C GLY A 108 -18.59 7.32 -15.99
N GLY A 109 -17.44 6.87 -15.50
CA GLY A 109 -17.28 6.41 -14.11
C GLY A 109 -16.98 7.54 -13.13
N LEU A 110 -16.78 7.19 -11.85
CA LEU A 110 -16.43 8.17 -10.81
C LEU A 110 -14.92 8.34 -10.62
N GLY A 111 -14.10 7.44 -11.16
CA GLY A 111 -12.63 7.45 -11.07
C GLY A 111 -12.09 7.42 -9.64
N LEU A 112 -12.77 6.71 -8.74
CA LEU A 112 -12.31 6.50 -7.35
C LEU A 112 -11.38 5.29 -7.31
N LEU A 113 -10.12 5.52 -6.97
CA LEU A 113 -9.12 4.45 -6.87
C LEU A 113 -9.39 3.61 -5.60
N PRO A 114 -9.67 2.31 -5.70
CA PRO A 114 -9.83 1.44 -4.53
C PRO A 114 -8.60 1.50 -3.62
N LEU A 115 -8.79 1.47 -2.30
CA LEU A 115 -7.67 1.63 -1.36
C LEU A 115 -6.62 0.52 -1.48
N VAL A 116 -7.02 -0.69 -1.90
CA VAL A 116 -6.08 -1.80 -2.17
C VAL A 116 -5.14 -1.44 -3.33
N GLU A 117 -5.69 -0.87 -4.40
CA GLU A 117 -4.90 -0.45 -5.56
C GLU A 117 -4.02 0.76 -5.23
N LEU A 118 -4.56 1.74 -4.50
CA LEU A 118 -3.80 2.88 -3.98
C LEU A 118 -2.63 2.41 -3.10
N HIS A 119 -2.87 1.45 -2.20
CA HIS A 119 -1.84 0.88 -1.34
C HIS A 119 -0.71 0.24 -2.15
N ALA A 120 -1.04 -0.62 -3.12
CA ALA A 120 -0.06 -1.24 -3.99
C ALA A 120 0.78 -0.19 -4.76
N ALA A 121 0.12 0.82 -5.34
CA ALA A 121 0.80 1.90 -6.05
C ALA A 121 1.75 2.69 -5.13
N LEU A 122 1.32 3.03 -3.91
CA LEU A 122 2.14 3.74 -2.92
C LEU A 122 3.36 2.92 -2.48
N GLN A 123 3.20 1.61 -2.30
CA GLN A 123 4.30 0.71 -1.95
C GLN A 123 5.36 0.65 -3.07
N ILE A 124 4.92 0.50 -4.32
CA ILE A 124 5.82 0.50 -5.48
C ILE A 124 6.55 1.84 -5.60
N ALA A 125 5.82 2.96 -5.53
CA ALA A 125 6.40 4.29 -5.62
C ALA A 125 7.42 4.55 -4.50
N HIS A 126 7.11 4.12 -3.28
CA HIS A 126 8.01 4.29 -2.14
C HIS A 126 9.28 3.45 -2.28
N GLY A 127 9.15 2.17 -2.66
CA GLY A 127 10.32 1.31 -2.93
C GLY A 127 11.21 1.87 -4.02
N TRP A 128 10.61 2.38 -5.11
CA TRP A 128 11.35 3.05 -6.18
C TRP A 128 12.12 4.28 -5.68
N GLN A 129 11.48 5.14 -4.89
CA GLN A 129 12.11 6.31 -4.28
C GLN A 129 13.27 5.94 -3.36
N MET A 130 13.14 4.88 -2.55
CA MET A 130 14.22 4.43 -1.67
C MET A 130 15.44 3.91 -2.46
N LEU A 131 15.20 3.12 -3.52
CA LEU A 131 16.24 2.58 -4.38
C LEU A 131 16.99 3.65 -5.19
N HIS A 132 16.30 4.74 -5.55
CA HIS A 132 16.83 5.86 -6.33
C HIS A 132 17.05 7.13 -5.49
N SER A 133 17.07 7.02 -4.17
CA SER A 133 17.26 8.18 -3.28
C SER A 133 18.57 8.89 -3.61
N PRO A 134 18.65 10.23 -3.57
CA PRO A 134 19.92 10.95 -3.74
C PRO A 134 20.92 10.62 -2.62
N ASP A 135 20.44 10.25 -1.43
CA ASP A 135 21.26 9.86 -0.28
C ASP A 135 21.85 8.45 -0.46
N PRO A 136 23.19 8.30 -0.53
CA PRO A 136 23.85 7.00 -0.61
C PRO A 136 23.53 6.05 0.54
N ALA A 137 23.30 6.56 1.76
CA ALA A 137 22.98 5.74 2.93
C ALA A 137 21.60 5.09 2.78
N ILE A 138 20.60 5.84 2.33
CA ILE A 138 19.25 5.32 2.07
C ILE A 138 19.27 4.29 0.95
N ARG A 139 19.97 4.56 -0.17
CA ARG A 139 20.10 3.57 -1.25
C ARG A 139 20.73 2.27 -0.77
N ARG A 140 21.77 2.38 0.06
CA ARG A 140 22.45 1.21 0.65
C ARG A 140 21.50 0.40 1.54
N ILE A 141 20.73 1.05 2.40
CA ILE A 141 19.74 0.39 3.27
C ILE A 141 18.67 -0.32 2.41
N ALA A 142 18.12 0.36 1.41
CA ALA A 142 17.09 -0.20 0.54
C ALA A 142 17.59 -1.44 -0.25
N ARG A 143 18.81 -1.37 -0.79
CA ARG A 143 19.44 -2.49 -1.50
C ARG A 143 19.72 -3.67 -0.58
N GLU A 144 20.14 -3.41 0.66
CA GLU A 144 20.37 -4.47 1.65
C GLU A 144 19.05 -5.16 2.03
N GLN A 145 17.97 -4.40 2.23
CA GLN A 145 16.63 -4.98 2.44
C GLN A 145 16.20 -5.85 1.25
N LEU A 146 16.43 -5.39 0.02
CA LEU A 146 16.14 -6.17 -1.18
C LEU A 146 16.93 -7.48 -1.21
N HIS A 147 18.22 -7.43 -0.85
CA HIS A 147 19.08 -8.60 -0.76
C HIS A 147 18.60 -9.58 0.32
N GLN A 148 18.13 -9.10 1.47
CA GLN A 148 17.56 -9.95 2.52
C GLN A 148 16.28 -10.65 2.04
N ILE A 149 15.41 -9.96 1.30
CA ILE A 149 14.21 -10.56 0.71
C ILE A 149 14.59 -11.60 -0.36
N ALA A 150 15.56 -11.29 -1.21
CA ALA A 150 16.07 -12.22 -2.21
C ALA A 150 16.66 -13.48 -1.54
N ASP A 151 17.46 -13.33 -0.48
CA ASP A 151 18.00 -14.44 0.30
C ASP A 151 16.89 -15.23 0.99
N ALA A 152 15.83 -14.59 1.48
CA ALA A 152 14.69 -15.30 2.06
C ALA A 152 13.93 -16.16 1.03
N ARG A 153 13.88 -15.73 -0.24
CA ARG A 153 13.12 -16.40 -1.32
C ARG A 153 13.95 -17.35 -2.19
N HIS A 154 15.25 -17.13 -2.31
CA HIS A 154 16.16 -17.86 -3.19
C HIS A 154 17.36 -18.41 -2.42
N ARG A 155 17.94 -19.52 -2.88
CA ARG A 155 19.19 -20.04 -2.33
C ARG A 155 20.35 -19.34 -3.03
N LEU A 156 20.90 -18.30 -2.42
CA LEU A 156 21.94 -17.49 -3.04
C LEU A 156 23.34 -18.13 -2.86
N ASP A 157 24.05 -18.31 -3.97
CA ASP A 157 25.48 -18.62 -3.98
C ASP A 157 26.29 -17.38 -3.56
N ARG A 158 26.68 -17.33 -2.27
CA ARG A 158 27.28 -16.14 -1.67
C ARG A 158 28.57 -15.68 -2.38
N PRO A 159 29.55 -16.56 -2.69
CA PRO A 159 30.72 -16.19 -3.49
C PRO A 159 30.37 -15.53 -4.83
N HIS A 160 29.41 -16.08 -5.58
CA HIS A 160 29.01 -15.54 -6.88
C HIS A 160 28.38 -14.15 -6.78
N TRP A 161 27.48 -13.96 -5.82
CA TRP A 161 26.70 -12.72 -5.71
C TRP A 161 27.38 -11.61 -4.91
N GLN A 162 28.45 -11.90 -4.17
CA GLN A 162 29.15 -10.90 -3.34
C GLN A 162 29.64 -9.70 -4.16
N GLN A 163 30.17 -9.93 -5.36
CA GLN A 163 30.65 -8.88 -6.27
C GLN A 163 29.57 -8.41 -7.26
N ARG A 164 28.42 -9.10 -7.32
CA ARG A 164 27.34 -8.89 -8.32
C ARG A 164 26.02 -8.47 -7.67
N ARG A 165 26.10 -7.73 -6.56
CA ARG A 165 24.92 -7.32 -5.78
C ARG A 165 23.94 -6.47 -6.59
N GLU A 166 24.43 -5.58 -7.46
CA GLU A 166 23.55 -4.77 -8.31
C GLU A 166 22.81 -5.62 -9.34
N GLU A 167 23.50 -6.56 -9.99
CA GLU A 167 22.90 -7.52 -10.92
C GLU A 167 21.84 -8.39 -10.21
N LEU A 168 22.15 -8.88 -9.01
CA LEU A 168 21.20 -9.63 -8.18
C LEU A 168 19.93 -8.83 -7.94
N CYS A 169 20.06 -7.56 -7.50
CA CYS A 169 18.92 -6.69 -7.25
C CYS A 169 18.09 -6.47 -8.51
N GLY A 170 18.73 -6.20 -9.66
CA GLY A 170 18.03 -6.02 -10.94
C GLY A 170 17.27 -7.27 -11.36
N ARG A 171 17.92 -8.44 -11.35
CA ARG A 171 17.28 -9.73 -11.67
C ARG A 171 16.15 -10.05 -10.71
N PHE A 172 16.27 -9.71 -9.42
CA PHE A 172 15.21 -9.94 -8.45
C PHE A 172 13.97 -9.09 -8.73
N LEU A 173 14.16 -7.80 -9.01
CA LEU A 173 13.06 -6.87 -9.33
C LEU A 173 12.36 -7.23 -10.64
N ASN A 174 13.09 -7.78 -11.60
CA ASN A 174 12.54 -8.24 -12.88
C ASN A 174 11.94 -9.66 -12.82
N PHE A 175 11.90 -10.30 -11.65
CA PHE A 175 11.45 -11.69 -11.47
C PHE A 175 12.29 -12.75 -12.22
N GLU A 176 13.51 -12.40 -12.62
CA GLU A 176 14.44 -13.26 -13.38
C GLU A 176 15.46 -13.98 -12.51
N LEU A 177 15.54 -13.65 -11.22
CA LEU A 177 16.57 -14.21 -10.32
C LEU A 177 16.51 -15.75 -10.25
N GLY A 178 15.31 -16.33 -10.26
CA GLY A 178 15.12 -17.78 -10.25
C GLY A 178 15.61 -18.51 -11.50
N MET A 179 15.87 -17.78 -12.60
CA MET A 179 16.45 -18.33 -13.83
C MET A 179 17.96 -18.52 -13.72
N SER A 180 18.61 -17.92 -12.71
CA SER A 180 20.04 -18.10 -12.46
C SER A 180 20.29 -19.41 -11.73
N VAL A 181 21.23 -20.20 -12.24
CA VAL A 181 21.74 -21.41 -11.57
C VAL A 181 22.35 -21.11 -10.19
N HIS A 182 22.76 -19.86 -9.97
CA HIS A 182 23.34 -19.38 -8.72
C HIS A 182 22.29 -18.83 -7.72
N ALA A 183 21.00 -18.82 -8.08
CA ALA A 183 19.92 -18.35 -7.22
C ALA A 183 18.57 -19.10 -7.41
N PRO A 184 18.55 -20.44 -7.36
CA PRO A 184 17.31 -21.19 -7.50
C PRO A 184 16.32 -20.83 -6.40
N ALA A 185 15.02 -20.79 -6.73
CA ALA A 185 13.97 -20.51 -5.76
C ALA A 185 13.98 -21.53 -4.62
N LYS A 186 13.85 -21.06 -3.37
CA LYS A 186 13.61 -21.94 -2.24
C LYS A 186 12.24 -22.57 -2.42
N ARG A 187 12.14 -23.90 -2.29
CA ARG A 187 10.84 -24.57 -2.24
C ARG A 187 10.04 -23.93 -1.09
N ARG A 188 8.85 -23.43 -1.39
CA ARG A 188 7.87 -23.14 -0.34
C ARG A 188 7.55 -24.48 0.30
N THR A 189 8.01 -24.69 1.52
CA THR A 189 7.43 -25.74 2.37
C THR A 189 5.96 -25.35 2.53
N GLY A 190 5.08 -26.09 1.87
CA GLY A 190 3.66 -25.81 1.82
C GLY A 190 2.97 -26.16 3.13
N ASP A 191 1.88 -25.43 3.35
CA ASP A 191 0.72 -25.65 4.24
C ASP A 191 0.93 -25.60 5.76
#